data_AF-A0A955ZK34-F1
#
_entry.id   AF-A0A955ZK34-F1
#
_cell.length_a   1.000
_cell.length_b   1.000
_cell.length_c   1.000
_cell.angle_alpha   90.00
_cell.angle_beta   90.00
_cell.angle_gamma   90.00
#
_symmetry.space_group_name_H-M   'P 1'
#
loop_
_entity.id
_entity.type
_entity.pdbx_description
1 polymer ?
#
loop_
_entity_poly.entity_id
_entity_poly.type
_entity_poly.pdbx_seq_one_letter_code
_entity_poly.pdbx_strand_id
1 'polypeptide(L)'
;MKHAKALFALSALALALGGCGSDDDTKSPGSGGGSGSGGTGGAAGSSTGGTGGGSAGSGGGGMAGTGGMAGAAGSGGGLAVGQVDRMGRPGINTALIPSDKKDAYNKAPESSWATTYASDIEASLAAVDGLDGDATNGLLASQRSVLAGVIANDQLMIDISIDDCDGAYLALELQVPNKCGGRTLDEDVMDKTLQSLVDASGTTTVTDAIDQNDVAFSDAFPYLAAPH
;
A
#
# COMPACT_ATOMS: atom_id res chain seq x y z
N MET A 1 12.96 -12.29 32.65
CA MET A 1 11.51 -12.12 32.39
C MET A 1 11.21 -12.87 31.10
N LYS A 2 10.14 -13.67 31.08
CA LYS A 2 9.90 -14.67 30.03
C LYS A 2 9.45 -13.95 28.74
N HIS A 3 10.27 -14.00 27.68
CA HIS A 3 9.86 -13.53 26.35
C HIS A 3 8.83 -14.52 25.80
N ALA A 4 7.57 -14.10 25.76
CA ALA A 4 6.51 -14.83 25.09
C ALA A 4 6.67 -14.60 23.57
N LYS A 5 7.03 -15.67 22.84
CA LYS A 5 6.90 -15.69 21.38
C LYS A 5 5.41 -15.59 21.04
N ALA A 6 4.98 -14.43 20.56
CA ALA A 6 3.65 -14.26 19.98
C ALA A 6 3.63 -14.96 18.63
N LEU A 7 3.11 -16.19 18.61
CA LEU A 7 2.82 -16.94 17.40
C LEU A 7 1.52 -16.33 16.82
N PHE A 8 1.64 -15.47 15.82
CA PHE A 8 0.47 -14.94 15.10
C PHE A 8 -0.12 -16.07 14.23
N ALA A 9 -1.20 -16.67 14.71
CA ALA A 9 -2.03 -17.54 13.90
C ALA A 9 -2.82 -16.68 12.90
N LEU A 10 -2.29 -16.56 11.69
CA LEU A 10 -2.96 -15.88 10.59
C LEU A 10 -4.15 -16.74 10.13
N SER A 11 -5.35 -16.43 10.62
CA SER A 11 -6.59 -17.06 10.17
C SER A 11 -6.81 -16.72 8.69
N ALA A 12 -7.10 -17.73 7.89
CA ALA A 12 -7.24 -17.66 6.44
C ALA A 12 -8.15 -16.51 5.97
N LEU A 13 -7.55 -15.54 5.28
CA LEU A 13 -8.26 -14.50 4.54
C LEU A 13 -8.86 -15.15 3.28
N ALA A 14 -10.17 -15.39 3.29
CA ALA A 14 -10.91 -15.81 2.11
C ALA A 14 -11.32 -14.57 1.30
N LEU A 15 -10.44 -14.12 0.41
CA LEU A 15 -10.77 -13.08 -0.56
C LEU A 15 -11.49 -13.73 -1.75
N ALA A 16 -12.80 -13.56 -1.84
CA ALA A 16 -13.59 -14.03 -2.97
C ALA A 16 -13.29 -13.17 -4.21
N LEU A 17 -12.41 -13.66 -5.09
CA LEU A 17 -12.31 -13.13 -6.45
C LEU A 17 -13.56 -13.57 -7.23
N GLY A 18 -14.40 -12.61 -7.59
CA GLY A 18 -15.46 -12.81 -8.57
C GLY A 18 -14.87 -13.12 -9.94
N GLY A 19 -14.95 -14.38 -10.35
CA GLY A 19 -14.66 -14.80 -11.72
C GLY A 19 -15.69 -14.23 -12.68
N CYS A 20 -15.24 -13.48 -13.68
CA CYS A 20 -16.03 -13.24 -14.88
C CYS A 20 -15.73 -14.40 -15.85
N GLY A 21 -16.74 -15.24 -16.09
CA GLY A 21 -16.66 -16.37 -16.99
C GLY A 21 -16.56 -15.95 -18.44
N SER A 22 -15.82 -16.76 -19.20
CA SER A 22 -15.59 -16.70 -20.63
C SER A 22 -16.89 -16.85 -21.44
N ASP A 23 -16.96 -16.14 -22.57
CA ASP A 23 -17.71 -16.59 -23.75
C ASP A 23 -16.71 -16.78 -24.90
N ASP A 24 -16.66 -18.01 -25.38
CA ASP A 24 -15.93 -18.47 -26.55
C ASP A 24 -16.57 -17.92 -27.84
N ASP A 25 -15.75 -17.41 -28.77
CA ASP A 25 -16.06 -17.53 -30.18
C ASP A 25 -14.77 -17.63 -31.01
N THR A 26 -14.50 -18.86 -31.44
CA THR A 26 -13.47 -19.20 -32.40
C THR A 26 -13.74 -18.58 -33.76
N LYS A 27 -12.83 -17.76 -34.29
CA LYS A 27 -12.66 -17.57 -35.74
C LYS A 27 -11.18 -17.52 -36.12
N SER A 28 -10.81 -18.49 -36.96
CA SER A 28 -9.50 -18.63 -37.61
C SER A 28 -9.23 -17.50 -38.62
N PRO A 29 -7.96 -17.28 -39.04
CA PRO A 29 -7.51 -16.05 -39.67
C PRO A 29 -7.75 -16.04 -41.19
N GLY A 30 -8.20 -14.89 -41.71
CA GLY A 30 -8.28 -14.61 -43.14
C GLY A 30 -7.35 -13.46 -43.53
N SER A 31 -6.41 -13.75 -44.43
CA SER A 31 -5.58 -12.78 -45.15
C SER A 31 -6.41 -11.81 -46.00
N GLY A 32 -5.94 -10.57 -46.19
CA GLY A 32 -6.41 -9.70 -47.28
C GLY A 32 -6.09 -8.22 -47.06
N GLY A 33 -5.33 -7.63 -47.99
CA GLY A 33 -4.80 -6.26 -47.90
C GLY A 33 -5.80 -5.12 -48.13
N GLY A 34 -5.30 -3.89 -48.09
CA GLY A 34 -6.07 -2.72 -48.50
C GLY A 34 -5.51 -1.37 -48.02
N SER A 35 -4.82 -0.68 -48.92
CA SER A 35 -4.28 0.69 -48.81
C SER A 35 -5.35 1.79 -48.74
N GLY A 36 -4.95 2.99 -48.30
CA GLY A 36 -5.61 4.29 -48.60
C GLY A 36 -5.81 5.14 -47.34
N SER A 37 -4.98 6.15 -47.05
CA SER A 37 -4.83 7.50 -47.66
C SER A 37 -5.80 8.56 -47.11
N GLY A 38 -5.22 9.68 -46.67
CA GLY A 38 -5.84 11.01 -46.58
C GLY A 38 -6.47 11.32 -45.22
N GLY A 39 -6.25 12.45 -44.57
CA GLY A 39 -5.54 13.67 -44.92
C GLY A 39 -5.73 14.70 -43.79
N THR A 40 -4.85 15.71 -43.74
CA THR A 40 -5.07 17.14 -43.41
C THR A 40 -6.14 17.49 -42.36
N GLY A 41 -5.92 18.25 -41.30
CA GLY A 41 -4.93 19.30 -41.04
C GLY A 41 -5.62 20.42 -40.23
N GLY A 42 -4.85 21.11 -39.39
CA GLY A 42 -5.20 22.41 -38.77
C GLY A 42 -6.28 22.38 -37.68
N ALA A 43 -6.40 23.35 -36.80
CA ALA A 43 -5.54 24.44 -36.39
C ALA A 43 -6.07 24.90 -35.01
N ALA A 44 -5.25 25.65 -34.30
CA ALA A 44 -5.55 26.28 -33.01
C ALA A 44 -6.81 27.17 -33.05
N GLY A 45 -7.47 27.28 -31.90
CA GLY A 45 -8.54 28.25 -31.66
C GLY A 45 -8.68 28.57 -30.19
N SER A 46 -8.33 29.79 -29.82
CA SER A 46 -8.55 30.41 -28.50
C SER A 46 -9.99 30.89 -28.33
N SER A 47 -10.51 30.88 -27.09
CA SER A 47 -11.49 31.84 -26.56
C SER A 47 -11.64 31.61 -25.05
N THR A 48 -11.24 32.54 -24.17
CA THR A 48 -11.99 33.68 -23.59
C THR A 48 -13.36 33.34 -22.95
N GLY A 49 -13.39 33.39 -21.61
CA GLY A 49 -14.33 34.19 -20.82
C GLY A 49 -15.79 33.75 -20.69
N GLY A 50 -16.24 33.48 -19.46
CA GLY A 50 -17.66 33.36 -19.11
C GLY A 50 -17.90 33.33 -17.60
N THR A 51 -18.50 34.39 -17.09
CA THR A 51 -18.91 34.67 -15.70
C THR A 51 -20.27 34.04 -15.31
N GLY A 52 -20.44 33.71 -14.02
CA GLY A 52 -21.64 34.11 -13.25
C GLY A 52 -22.63 33.04 -12.74
N GLY A 53 -22.96 33.15 -11.44
CA GLY A 53 -24.19 32.68 -10.77
C GLY A 53 -24.12 31.25 -10.20
N GLY A 54 -24.35 30.93 -8.93
CA GLY A 54 -25.05 31.59 -7.84
C GLY A 54 -26.26 30.75 -7.42
N SER A 55 -26.21 30.06 -6.27
CA SER A 55 -27.36 29.92 -5.35
C SER A 55 -27.02 29.14 -4.09
N ALA A 56 -27.51 29.66 -2.97
CA ALA A 56 -27.43 29.10 -1.63
C ALA A 56 -28.55 28.08 -1.37
N GLY A 57 -28.32 27.15 -0.45
CA GLY A 57 -29.32 26.24 0.11
C GLY A 57 -28.89 25.75 1.48
N SER A 58 -29.61 26.20 2.52
CA SER A 58 -29.37 26.01 3.95
C SER A 58 -30.00 24.71 4.48
N GLY A 59 -29.45 24.17 5.57
CA GLY A 59 -30.28 23.60 6.66
C GLY A 59 -30.14 22.11 6.98
N GLY A 60 -29.59 21.82 8.16
CA GLY A 60 -30.31 21.11 9.22
C GLY A 60 -30.31 19.57 9.24
N GLY A 61 -29.49 19.02 10.14
CA GLY A 61 -29.82 17.99 11.16
C GLY A 61 -30.57 16.71 10.76
N GLY A 62 -29.95 15.56 11.04
CA GLY A 62 -30.67 14.29 11.06
C GLY A 62 -29.76 13.10 11.33
N MET A 63 -30.13 12.30 12.33
CA MET A 63 -29.40 11.16 12.88
C MET A 63 -29.06 10.08 11.85
N ALA A 64 -27.91 9.44 12.01
CA ALA A 64 -27.64 8.13 11.41
C ALA A 64 -27.00 7.21 12.46
N GLY A 65 -27.85 6.37 13.06
CA GLY A 65 -27.43 5.09 13.60
C GLY A 65 -27.57 4.02 12.54
N THR A 66 -26.76 2.97 12.70
CA THR A 66 -26.76 1.67 12.00
C THR A 66 -26.09 1.62 10.62
N GLY A 67 -25.08 0.74 10.52
CA GLY A 67 -24.50 0.30 9.26
C GLY A 67 -22.99 0.24 9.29
N GLY A 68 -22.44 -0.85 9.82
CA GLY A 68 -21.04 -1.20 9.56
C GLY A 68 -20.82 -1.31 8.05
N MET A 69 -19.85 -0.57 7.55
CA MET A 69 -19.35 -0.65 6.18
C MET A 69 -17.84 -0.62 6.30
N ALA A 70 -17.19 -1.53 5.58
CA ALA A 70 -15.74 -1.64 5.42
C ALA A 70 -15.12 -0.24 5.37
N GLY A 71 -14.06 -0.03 6.17
CA GLY A 71 -13.30 1.22 6.17
C GLY A 71 -12.92 1.54 4.74
N ALA A 72 -13.53 2.59 4.18
CA ALA A 72 -13.07 3.18 2.95
C ALA A 72 -11.59 3.51 3.16
N ALA A 73 -10.73 3.04 2.26
CA ALA A 73 -9.39 3.60 2.11
C ALA A 73 -9.57 5.13 2.15
N GLY A 74 -9.03 5.76 3.19
CA GLY A 74 -9.27 7.17 3.42
C GLY A 74 -8.77 7.92 2.20
N SER A 75 -9.70 8.45 1.40
CA SER A 75 -9.42 9.20 0.16
C SER A 75 -8.21 10.07 0.38
N GLY A 76 -7.06 9.66 -0.17
CA GLY A 76 -5.75 10.23 0.12
C GLY A 76 -5.82 11.74 0.22
N GLY A 77 -5.82 12.25 1.46
CA GLY A 77 -5.81 13.66 1.75
C GLY A 77 -4.46 14.19 1.30
N GLY A 78 -4.37 14.67 0.07
CA GLY A 78 -3.20 15.39 -0.41
C GLY A 78 -2.94 16.55 0.55
N LEU A 79 -1.72 16.62 1.08
CA LEU A 79 -1.30 17.81 1.82
C LEU A 79 -1.39 19.02 0.87
N ALA A 80 -1.59 20.22 1.42
CA ALA A 80 -1.59 21.46 0.63
C ALA A 80 -0.27 21.70 -0.15
N VAL A 81 0.76 20.91 0.14
CA VAL A 81 2.08 20.92 -0.52
C VAL A 81 2.21 19.94 -1.69
N GLY A 82 1.14 19.23 -2.06
CA GLY A 82 1.13 18.24 -3.15
C GLY A 82 1.37 16.82 -2.67
N GLN A 83 1.67 15.93 -3.62
CA GLN A 83 1.92 14.52 -3.36
C GLN A 83 3.29 14.36 -2.67
N VAL A 84 3.27 13.76 -1.47
CA VAL A 84 4.47 13.38 -0.72
C VAL A 84 4.97 12.02 -1.22
N ASP A 85 6.29 11.86 -1.26
CA ASP A 85 6.96 10.59 -1.57
C ASP A 85 6.36 9.43 -0.75
N ARG A 86 6.19 8.30 -1.43
CA ARG A 86 5.66 7.08 -0.84
C ARG A 86 6.79 6.31 -0.17
N MET A 87 6.94 6.57 1.12
CA MET A 87 7.93 5.97 2.01
C MET A 87 7.26 5.61 3.36
N GLY A 88 6.05 5.08 3.29
CA GLY A 88 5.24 4.70 4.44
C GLY A 88 5.82 3.48 5.17
N ARG A 89 6.59 2.64 4.49
CA ARG A 89 7.18 1.42 5.04
C ARG A 89 8.61 1.32 4.50
N PRO A 90 9.61 1.34 5.39
CA PRO A 90 11.00 1.19 4.97
C PRO A 90 11.20 -0.05 4.11
N GLY A 91 12.05 0.02 3.09
CA GLY A 91 12.31 -1.12 2.21
C GLY A 91 11.30 -1.33 1.07
N ILE A 92 10.03 -0.96 1.21
CA ILE A 92 8.99 -1.27 0.20
C ILE A 92 9.27 -0.57 -1.14
N ASN A 93 9.29 0.76 -1.18
CA ASN A 93 9.58 1.50 -2.41
C ASN A 93 11.02 1.27 -2.91
N THR A 94 11.96 0.99 -1.99
CA THR A 94 13.38 0.84 -2.36
C THR A 94 13.72 -0.54 -2.93
N ALA A 95 13.10 -1.60 -2.41
CA ALA A 95 13.42 -2.99 -2.74
C ALA A 95 12.36 -3.70 -3.59
N LEU A 96 11.08 -3.30 -3.50
CA LEU A 96 9.98 -3.99 -4.19
C LEU A 96 9.51 -3.28 -5.47
N ILE A 97 9.91 -2.02 -5.66
CA ILE A 97 9.61 -1.26 -6.88
C ILE A 97 10.86 -1.24 -7.78
N PRO A 98 10.74 -1.65 -9.06
CA PRO A 98 11.81 -1.55 -10.04
C PRO A 98 12.38 -0.14 -10.15
N SER A 99 13.70 -0.02 -10.28
CA SER A 99 14.40 1.27 -10.23
C SER A 99 13.93 2.29 -11.27
N ASP A 100 13.51 1.83 -12.44
CA ASP A 100 12.98 2.64 -13.54
C ASP A 100 11.53 3.11 -13.31
N LYS A 101 10.83 2.54 -12.32
CA LYS A 101 9.42 2.82 -12.01
C LYS A 101 9.22 3.62 -10.72
N LYS A 102 10.25 3.87 -9.92
CA LYS A 102 10.15 4.56 -8.61
C LYS A 102 9.53 5.96 -8.71
N ASP A 103 9.96 6.76 -9.69
CA ASP A 103 9.40 8.10 -9.91
C ASP A 103 7.92 8.05 -10.34
N ALA A 104 7.55 7.06 -11.14
CA ALA A 104 6.17 6.86 -11.55
C ALA A 104 5.30 6.39 -10.38
N TYR A 105 5.82 5.49 -9.54
CA TYR A 105 5.16 5.02 -8.33
C TYR A 105 4.88 6.17 -7.36
N ASN A 106 5.88 7.02 -7.10
CA ASN A 106 5.75 8.19 -6.23
C ASN A 106 4.72 9.23 -6.73
N LYS A 107 4.41 9.25 -8.03
CA LYS A 107 3.45 10.17 -8.67
C LYS A 107 2.09 9.55 -8.97
N ALA A 108 1.95 8.24 -8.80
CA ALA A 108 0.73 7.53 -9.17
C ALA A 108 -0.41 7.87 -8.18
N PRO A 109 -1.66 8.03 -8.66
CA PRO A 109 -2.82 8.15 -7.77
C PRO A 109 -3.10 6.82 -7.06
N GLU A 110 -3.67 6.91 -5.86
CA GLU A 110 -4.02 5.76 -5.01
C GLU A 110 -4.83 4.69 -5.74
N SER A 111 -5.80 5.12 -6.54
CA SER A 111 -6.66 4.24 -7.35
C SER A 111 -5.92 3.38 -8.38
N SER A 112 -4.66 3.70 -8.68
CA SER A 112 -3.86 3.00 -9.69
C SER A 112 -2.78 2.09 -9.11
N TRP A 113 -2.51 2.10 -7.79
CA TRP A 113 -1.31 1.42 -7.28
C TRP A 113 -1.38 -0.09 -7.41
N ALA A 114 -2.41 -0.71 -6.82
CA ALA A 114 -2.56 -2.15 -6.87
C ALA A 114 -2.68 -2.66 -8.32
N THR A 115 -3.35 -1.91 -9.19
CA THR A 115 -3.51 -2.30 -10.60
C THR A 115 -2.24 -2.13 -11.43
N THR A 116 -1.35 -1.20 -11.07
CA THR A 116 -0.15 -0.88 -11.86
C THR A 116 1.11 -1.57 -11.35
N TYR A 117 1.26 -1.72 -10.03
CA TYR A 117 2.53 -2.12 -9.41
C TYR A 117 2.48 -3.46 -8.65
N ALA A 118 1.29 -4.03 -8.38
CA ALA A 118 1.21 -5.27 -7.61
C ALA A 118 1.96 -6.44 -8.29
N SER A 119 1.99 -6.51 -9.62
CA SER A 119 2.74 -7.55 -10.33
C SER A 119 4.25 -7.41 -10.17
N ASP A 120 4.78 -6.17 -10.22
CA ASP A 120 6.20 -5.89 -9.97
C ASP A 120 6.57 -6.20 -8.51
N ILE A 121 5.69 -5.83 -7.58
CA ILE A 121 5.86 -6.11 -6.15
C ILE A 121 5.81 -7.61 -5.89
N GLU A 122 4.87 -8.35 -6.48
CA GLU A 122 4.75 -9.80 -6.33
C GLU A 122 6.02 -10.51 -6.81
N ALA A 123 6.57 -10.10 -7.96
CA ALA A 123 7.83 -10.64 -8.47
C ALA A 123 9.00 -10.36 -7.52
N SER A 124 9.07 -9.16 -6.95
CA SER A 124 10.09 -8.78 -5.98
C SER A 124 9.93 -9.52 -4.65
N LEU A 125 8.69 -9.70 -4.17
CA LEU A 125 8.37 -10.46 -2.97
C LEU A 125 8.84 -11.91 -3.09
N ALA A 126 8.64 -12.55 -4.25
CA ALA A 126 9.13 -13.92 -4.46
C ALA A 126 10.66 -14.03 -4.35
N ALA A 127 11.39 -12.98 -4.76
CA ALA A 127 12.85 -12.93 -4.62
C ALA A 127 13.29 -12.62 -3.18
N VAL A 128 12.59 -11.73 -2.48
CA VAL A 128 12.90 -11.34 -1.10
C VAL A 128 12.61 -12.47 -0.12
N ASP A 129 11.47 -13.15 -0.26
CA ASP A 129 11.08 -14.32 0.54
C ASP A 129 12.21 -15.36 0.54
N GLY A 130 12.71 -15.71 -0.65
CA GLY A 130 13.80 -16.68 -0.84
C GLY A 130 15.20 -16.30 -0.34
N LEU A 131 15.40 -15.15 0.32
CA LEU A 131 16.74 -14.69 0.73
C LEU A 131 17.39 -15.58 1.80
N ASP A 132 16.60 -16.25 2.63
CA ASP A 132 17.08 -17.20 3.65
C ASP A 132 17.19 -18.63 3.11
N GLY A 133 16.85 -18.86 1.84
CA GLY A 133 16.82 -20.17 1.20
C GLY A 133 15.48 -20.90 1.30
N ASP A 134 14.47 -20.33 1.96
CA ASP A 134 13.08 -20.75 1.94
C ASP A 134 12.23 -19.65 1.30
N ALA A 135 11.34 -20.01 0.38
CA ALA A 135 10.46 -19.05 -0.30
C ALA A 135 9.00 -19.38 0.00
N THR A 136 8.72 -19.81 1.23
CA THR A 136 7.38 -20.26 1.66
C THR A 136 7.00 -19.77 3.07
N ASN A 137 7.90 -19.05 3.73
CA ASN A 137 7.81 -18.63 5.12
C ASN A 137 7.65 -17.10 5.29
N GLY A 138 7.81 -16.31 4.23
CA GLY A 138 7.41 -14.91 4.19
C GLY A 138 5.92 -14.72 4.48
N LEU A 139 5.56 -13.51 4.91
CA LEU A 139 4.19 -13.13 5.22
C LEU A 139 3.29 -13.38 4.00
N LEU A 140 2.17 -14.09 4.19
CA LEU A 140 1.26 -14.46 3.11
C LEU A 140 2.00 -15.09 1.89
N ALA A 141 3.07 -15.86 2.09
CA ALA A 141 3.84 -16.46 0.99
C ALA A 141 2.97 -17.29 0.01
N SER A 142 1.93 -17.97 0.51
CA SER A 142 0.97 -18.70 -0.33
C SER A 142 -0.04 -17.80 -1.07
N GLN A 143 -0.09 -16.52 -0.74
CA GLN A 143 -1.02 -15.50 -1.26
C GLN A 143 -0.26 -14.22 -1.66
N ARG A 144 0.93 -14.32 -2.26
CA ARG A 144 1.77 -13.14 -2.60
C ARG A 144 1.06 -12.09 -3.44
N SER A 145 0.19 -12.48 -4.36
CA SER A 145 -0.61 -11.52 -5.13
C SER A 145 -1.54 -10.66 -4.26
N VAL A 146 -2.10 -11.24 -3.19
CA VAL A 146 -2.90 -10.51 -2.19
C VAL A 146 -2.00 -9.56 -1.39
N LEU A 147 -0.87 -10.07 -0.90
CA LEU A 147 0.09 -9.24 -0.17
C LEU A 147 0.63 -8.09 -1.03
N ALA A 148 0.92 -8.34 -2.31
CA ALA A 148 1.40 -7.32 -3.22
C ALA A 148 0.36 -6.21 -3.45
N GLY A 149 -0.94 -6.56 -3.53
CA GLY A 149 -2.02 -5.58 -3.58
C GLY A 149 -2.11 -4.73 -2.31
N VAL A 150 -1.89 -5.33 -1.14
CA VAL A 150 -1.85 -4.63 0.15
C VAL A 150 -0.64 -3.69 0.23
N ILE A 151 0.56 -4.21 -0.06
CA ILE A 151 1.83 -3.47 0.02
C ILE A 151 1.95 -2.39 -1.06
N ALA A 152 1.27 -2.54 -2.20
CA ALA A 152 1.22 -1.50 -3.22
C ALA A 152 0.69 -0.17 -2.66
N ASN A 153 -0.13 -0.22 -1.61
CA ASN A 153 -0.45 0.93 -0.80
C ASN A 153 0.62 1.14 0.30
N ASP A 154 1.70 1.85 -0.06
CA ASP A 154 2.75 2.23 0.91
C ASP A 154 2.36 3.48 1.73
N GLN A 155 1.21 3.41 2.40
CA GLN A 155 0.74 4.39 3.36
C GLN A 155 0.68 3.76 4.75
N LEU A 156 0.98 4.55 5.78
CA LEU A 156 0.73 4.15 7.15
C LEU A 156 -0.74 4.42 7.50
N MET A 157 -1.50 3.34 7.64
CA MET A 157 -2.87 3.41 8.13
C MET A 157 -2.86 3.34 9.65
N ILE A 158 -3.50 4.32 10.32
CA ILE A 158 -3.63 4.38 11.78
C ILE A 158 -5.09 4.62 12.14
N ASP A 159 -5.62 3.82 13.06
CA ASP A 159 -6.91 4.00 13.70
C ASP A 159 -6.68 4.61 15.09
N ILE A 160 -6.90 5.92 15.17
CA ILE A 160 -6.73 6.72 16.39
C ILE A 160 -7.78 6.42 17.47
N SER A 161 -8.76 5.56 17.20
CA SER A 161 -9.72 5.11 18.21
C SER A 161 -9.22 3.90 19.03
N ILE A 162 -8.09 3.33 18.65
CA ILE A 162 -7.46 2.18 19.31
C ILE A 162 -6.15 2.63 19.97
N ASP A 163 -6.04 2.43 21.29
CA ASP A 163 -4.87 2.87 22.06
C ASP A 163 -3.65 1.95 21.90
N ASP A 164 -3.84 0.69 21.50
CA ASP A 164 -2.77 -0.31 21.38
C ASP A 164 -2.08 -0.23 20.01
N CYS A 165 -0.93 0.43 19.97
CA CYS A 165 -0.09 0.59 18.78
C CYS A 165 1.17 -0.31 18.77
N ASP A 166 1.42 -1.05 19.85
CA ASP A 166 2.65 -1.83 19.97
C ASP A 166 2.64 -3.02 19.02
N GLY A 167 3.63 -3.11 18.14
CA GLY A 167 3.72 -4.18 17.14
C GLY A 167 2.54 -4.17 16.16
N ALA A 168 2.00 -3.00 15.85
CA ALA A 168 0.83 -2.84 14.98
C ALA A 168 1.18 -2.69 13.48
N TYR A 169 2.43 -2.97 13.10
CA TYR A 169 2.86 -3.00 11.70
C TYR A 169 1.98 -3.94 10.84
N LEU A 170 1.34 -3.40 9.79
CA LEU A 170 0.34 -4.08 8.93
C LEU A 170 -0.97 -4.48 9.60
N ALA A 171 -1.22 -4.09 10.85
CA ALA A 171 -2.35 -4.59 11.58
C ALA A 171 -3.70 -4.25 10.93
N LEU A 172 -3.90 -3.01 10.47
CA LEU A 172 -5.18 -2.61 9.86
C LEU A 172 -5.35 -3.25 8.48
N GLU A 173 -4.28 -3.30 7.71
CA GLU A 173 -4.26 -3.86 6.37
C GLU A 173 -4.54 -5.38 6.38
N LEU A 174 -4.04 -6.08 7.41
CA LEU A 174 -4.27 -7.50 7.64
C LEU A 174 -5.49 -7.78 8.54
N GLN A 175 -6.24 -6.74 8.91
CA GLN A 175 -7.44 -6.85 9.76
C GLN A 175 -7.18 -7.52 11.12
N VAL A 176 -6.00 -7.28 11.70
CA VAL A 176 -5.66 -7.71 13.06
C VAL A 176 -6.53 -6.91 14.06
N PRO A 177 -7.33 -7.58 14.90
CA PRO A 177 -8.25 -6.90 15.79
C PRO A 177 -7.51 -6.17 16.92
N ASN A 178 -8.10 -5.05 17.37
CA ASN A 178 -7.64 -4.27 18.53
C ASN A 178 -6.19 -3.75 18.43
N LYS A 179 -5.70 -3.49 17.21
CA LYS A 179 -4.39 -2.88 16.97
C LYS A 179 -4.56 -1.62 16.13
N CYS A 180 -3.86 -0.54 16.51
CA CYS A 180 -4.07 0.77 15.92
C CYS A 180 -3.51 0.89 14.49
N GLY A 181 -2.66 -0.04 14.04
CA GLY A 181 -1.97 0.05 12.76
C GLY A 181 -0.69 0.89 12.81
N GLY A 182 -0.17 1.23 11.64
CA GLY A 182 0.98 2.11 11.50
C GLY A 182 2.29 1.50 12.01
N ARG A 183 3.11 2.34 12.63
CA ARG A 183 4.37 1.99 13.30
C ARG A 183 4.66 3.02 14.38
N THR A 184 5.18 2.60 15.52
CA THR A 184 5.63 3.52 16.57
C THR A 184 7.03 4.06 16.26
N LEU A 185 7.50 5.07 16.99
CA LEU A 185 8.84 5.63 16.78
C LEU A 185 9.94 4.67 17.24
N ASP A 186 9.70 3.95 18.32
CA ASP A 186 10.62 3.02 18.98
C ASP A 186 10.66 1.62 18.34
N GLU A 187 9.77 1.34 17.40
CA GLU A 187 9.78 0.08 16.66
C GLU A 187 10.91 0.07 15.62
N ASP A 188 11.70 -1.01 15.61
CA ASP A 188 12.66 -1.28 14.55
C ASP A 188 11.93 -1.75 13.28
N VAL A 189 11.49 -0.77 12.52
CA VAL A 189 10.62 -0.94 11.37
C VAL A 189 11.33 -1.59 10.18
N MET A 190 12.66 -1.47 10.07
CA MET A 190 13.43 -2.16 9.04
C MET A 190 13.48 -3.65 9.34
N ASP A 191 13.83 -4.03 10.57
CA ASP A 191 13.82 -5.42 11.00
C ASP A 191 12.43 -6.04 10.90
N LYS A 192 11.38 -5.30 11.32
CA LYS A 192 10.00 -5.77 11.16
C LYS A 192 9.61 -6.00 9.71
N THR A 193 10.01 -5.10 8.81
CA THR A 193 9.73 -5.25 7.39
C THR A 193 10.47 -6.46 6.83
N LEU A 194 11.78 -6.54 7.02
CA LEU A 194 12.60 -7.65 6.50
C LEU A 194 12.16 -8.99 7.08
N GLN A 195 11.95 -9.08 8.40
CA GLN A 195 11.46 -10.29 9.05
C GLN A 195 10.10 -10.70 8.49
N SER A 196 9.18 -9.76 8.27
CA SER A 196 7.86 -10.10 7.70
C SER A 196 7.98 -10.60 6.26
N LEU A 197 8.88 -10.04 5.44
CA LEU A 197 8.99 -10.40 4.03
C LEU A 197 9.80 -11.66 3.77
N VAL A 198 10.83 -11.93 4.59
CA VAL A 198 11.75 -13.06 4.43
C VAL A 198 11.31 -14.27 5.27
N ASP A 199 11.02 -14.09 6.57
CA ASP A 199 10.61 -15.19 7.44
C ASP A 199 9.60 -14.73 8.51
N ALA A 200 8.32 -14.69 8.14
CA ALA A 200 7.26 -14.30 9.07
C ALA A 200 7.06 -15.31 10.21
N SER A 201 7.64 -16.52 10.13
CA SER A 201 7.57 -17.51 11.20
C SER A 201 8.54 -17.22 12.36
N GLY A 202 9.56 -16.39 12.13
CA GLY A 202 10.58 -16.04 13.11
C GLY A 202 11.48 -17.21 13.51
N THR A 203 11.71 -18.14 12.58
CA THR A 203 12.65 -19.25 12.73
C THR A 203 14.08 -18.81 12.52
N THR A 204 14.29 -17.89 11.57
CA THR A 204 15.54 -17.20 11.27
C THR A 204 15.41 -15.75 11.71
N THR A 205 16.44 -15.22 12.35
CA THR A 205 16.52 -13.77 12.64
C THR A 205 16.93 -13.04 11.37
N VAL A 206 16.08 -12.14 10.91
CA VAL A 206 16.32 -11.27 9.77
C VAL A 206 16.44 -9.84 10.27
N THR A 207 17.57 -9.19 10.00
CA THR A 207 17.89 -7.87 10.55
C THR A 207 18.72 -7.04 9.59
N ASP A 208 18.65 -5.71 9.69
CA ASP A 208 19.55 -4.77 9.03
C ASP A 208 20.84 -4.49 9.84
N ALA A 209 20.95 -5.07 11.05
CA ALA A 209 22.04 -4.94 12.01
C ALA A 209 22.22 -3.52 12.59
N ILE A 210 21.14 -2.73 12.65
CA ILE A 210 21.09 -1.42 13.30
C ILE A 210 20.13 -1.45 14.50
N ASP A 211 20.67 -1.85 15.65
CA ASP A 211 19.85 -2.25 16.80
C ASP A 211 19.25 -1.08 17.61
N GLN A 212 19.66 0.17 17.37
CA GLN A 212 19.21 1.33 18.16
C GLN A 212 19.55 2.69 17.52
N ASN A 213 18.81 3.71 17.94
CA ASN A 213 19.12 5.12 17.64
C ASN A 213 20.34 5.61 18.43
N ASP A 214 21.05 6.59 17.86
CA ASP A 214 22.17 7.28 18.53
C ASP A 214 21.72 8.01 19.82
N VAL A 215 20.47 8.48 19.84
CA VAL A 215 19.83 9.16 20.97
C VAL A 215 18.47 8.55 21.23
N ALA A 216 18.17 8.24 22.49
CA ALA A 216 16.85 7.74 22.88
C ALA A 216 15.76 8.79 22.62
N PHE A 217 14.56 8.33 22.25
CA PHE A 217 13.41 9.21 22.12
C PHE A 217 12.99 9.79 23.47
N SER A 218 12.50 11.03 23.41
CA SER A 218 11.88 11.69 24.57
C SER A 218 10.49 11.11 24.82
N ASP A 219 10.05 11.07 26.08
CA ASP A 219 8.68 10.75 26.47
C ASP A 219 7.72 11.97 26.34
N ALA A 220 8.29 13.16 26.12
CA ALA A 220 7.58 14.41 25.90
C ALA A 220 7.92 15.02 24.54
N PHE A 221 6.96 15.74 23.96
CA PHE A 221 7.17 16.47 22.70
C PHE A 221 8.23 17.58 22.85
N PRO A 222 9.18 17.73 21.89
CA PRO A 222 9.36 16.92 20.68
C PRO A 222 10.01 15.56 20.98
N TYR A 223 9.44 14.48 20.44
CA TYR A 223 9.86 13.10 20.71
C TYR A 223 11.22 12.74 20.09
N LEU A 224 11.57 13.38 18.96
CA LEU A 224 12.82 13.17 18.23
C LEU A 224 13.93 14.08 18.76
N ALA A 225 15.16 13.58 18.76
CA ALA A 225 16.34 14.38 19.04
C ALA A 225 16.56 15.47 17.97
N ALA A 226 17.32 16.50 18.31
CA ALA A 226 17.71 17.53 17.35
C ALA A 226 18.64 16.95 16.26
N PRO A 227 18.59 17.47 15.02
CA PRO A 227 19.51 17.06 13.95
C PRO A 227 20.98 17.25 14.36
N HIS A 228 21.83 16.33 13.92
CA HIS A 228 23.28 16.35 14.17
C HIS A 228 24.03 17.18 13.11
#